data_AF-G0R0W3-F1
#
_entry.id   AF-G0R0W3-F1
#
_cell.length_a   1.000
_cell.length_b   1.000
_cell.length_c   1.000
_cell.angle_alpha   90.00
_cell.angle_beta   90.00
_cell.angle_gamma   90.00
#
_symmetry.space_group_name_H-M   'P 1'
#
loop_
_entity.id
_entity.type
_entity.pdbx_description
1 polymer ?
#
loop_
_entity_poly.entity_id
_entity_poly.type
_entity_poly.pdbx_seq_one_letter_code
_entity_poly.pdbx_strand_id
1 'polypeptide(L)'
;MPNPEVFIKVICQKMDLEPKIYDTAIYLNQKAIEKNIINGQHAATIAASIVKLAASLYDVELPVKQICETSNVCQISLRSLYRQIYPQRFKLIEENNKLCNDINKIKKNNIQQ
;
A
#
# COMPACT_ATOMS: atom_id res chain seq x y z
N MET A 1 -12.38 5.39 16.14
CA MET A 1 -11.02 5.54 15.57
C MET A 1 -11.14 6.13 14.17
N PRO A 2 -10.20 6.99 13.74
CA PRO A 2 -10.21 7.51 12.37
C PRO A 2 -9.98 6.37 11.36
N ASN A 3 -10.71 6.40 10.24
CA ASN A 3 -10.63 5.40 9.19
C ASN A 3 -9.24 5.46 8.50
N PRO A 4 -8.50 4.34 8.35
CA PRO A 4 -7.24 4.28 7.61
C PRO A 4 -7.30 4.91 6.21
N GLU A 5 -8.46 4.82 5.52
CA GLU A 5 -8.66 5.39 4.18
C GLU A 5 -8.42 6.90 4.12
N VAL A 6 -8.74 7.63 5.19
CA VAL A 6 -8.49 9.09 5.27
C VAL A 6 -6.99 9.37 5.23
N PHE A 7 -6.20 8.58 5.95
CA PHE A 7 -4.74 8.70 5.96
C PHE A 7 -4.14 8.26 4.62
N ILE A 8 -4.67 7.21 3.99
CA ILE A 8 -4.26 6.77 2.65
C ILE A 8 -4.39 7.93 1.67
N LYS A 9 -5.55 8.59 1.63
CA LYS A 9 -5.79 9.74 0.76
C LYS A 9 -4.76 10.86 0.98
N VAL A 10 -4.55 11.26 2.23
CA VAL A 10 -3.60 12.33 2.57
C VAL A 10 -2.17 11.96 2.18
N ILE A 11 -1.74 10.72 2.42
CA ILE A 11 -0.39 10.26 2.05
C ILE A 11 -0.23 10.23 0.53
N CYS A 12 -1.19 9.67 -0.20
CA CYS A 12 -1.13 9.62 -1.66
C CYS A 12 -1.07 11.02 -2.27
N GLN A 13 -1.86 11.97 -1.75
CA GLN A 13 -1.85 13.36 -2.20
C GLN A 13 -0.52 14.07 -1.90
N LYS A 14 0.02 13.89 -0.69
CA LYS A 14 1.29 14.52 -0.30
C LYS A 14 2.50 13.95 -1.05
N MET A 15 2.41 12.71 -1.52
CA MET A 15 3.46 12.01 -2.26
C MET A 15 3.28 12.09 -3.78
N ASP A 16 2.25 12.79 -4.26
CA ASP A 16 1.90 12.91 -5.68
C ASP A 16 1.80 11.54 -6.40
N LEU A 17 1.15 10.58 -5.74
CA LEU A 17 0.97 9.23 -6.30
C LEU A 17 -0.11 9.21 -7.37
N GLU A 18 0.11 8.42 -8.42
CA GLU A 18 -0.87 8.21 -9.49
C GLU A 18 -2.20 7.68 -8.91
N PRO A 19 -3.37 8.12 -9.42
CA PRO A 19 -4.68 7.70 -8.93
C PRO A 19 -4.87 6.17 -8.84
N LYS A 20 -4.25 5.42 -9.76
CA LYS A 20 -4.27 3.94 -9.75
C LYS A 20 -3.67 3.34 -8.48
N ILE A 21 -2.62 3.96 -7.94
CA ILE A 21 -1.98 3.53 -6.69
C ILE A 21 -2.91 3.78 -5.50
N TYR A 22 -3.63 4.91 -5.51
CA TYR A 22 -4.63 5.22 -4.50
C TYR A 22 -5.78 4.19 -4.50
N ASP A 23 -6.37 3.91 -5.67
CA ASP A 23 -7.46 2.93 -5.79
C ASP A 23 -7.01 1.53 -5.32
N THR A 24 -5.79 1.15 -5.69
CA THR A 24 -5.15 -0.09 -5.23
C THR A 24 -4.97 -0.11 -3.72
N ALA A 25 -4.48 0.99 -3.13
CA ALA A 25 -4.28 1.09 -1.68
C ALA A 25 -5.60 0.96 -0.92
N ILE A 26 -6.68 1.59 -1.39
CA ILE A 26 -8.01 1.45 -0.79
C ILE A 26 -8.49 -0.01 -0.86
N TYR A 27 -8.35 -0.65 -2.02
CA TYR A 27 -8.72 -2.05 -2.18
C TYR A 27 -7.92 -2.98 -1.25
N LEU A 28 -6.60 -2.81 -1.19
CA LEU A 28 -5.72 -3.60 -0.32
C LEU A 28 -6.08 -3.40 1.15
N ASN A 29 -6.41 -2.17 1.56
CA ASN A 29 -6.83 -1.87 2.93
C ASN A 29 -8.11 -2.62 3.30
N GLN A 30 -9.15 -2.55 2.47
CA GLN A 30 -10.42 -3.24 2.69
C GLN A 30 -10.21 -4.76 2.80
N LYS A 31 -9.45 -5.33 1.87
CA LYS A 31 -9.12 -6.77 1.89
C LYS A 31 -8.30 -7.19 3.10
N ALA A 32 -7.37 -6.36 3.54
CA ALA A 32 -6.55 -6.66 4.70
C ALA A 32 -7.36 -6.60 6.00
N ILE A 33 -8.39 -5.75 6.08
CA ILE A 33 -9.38 -5.72 7.17
C ILE A 33 -10.29 -6.96 7.10
N GLU A 34 -10.87 -7.28 5.93
CA GLU A 34 -11.73 -8.46 5.74
C GLU A 34 -11.02 -9.76 6.16
N LYS A 35 -9.74 -9.89 5.80
CA LYS A 35 -8.91 -11.05 6.13
C LYS A 35 -8.29 -11.01 7.53
N ASN A 36 -8.61 -10.00 8.34
CA ASN A 36 -8.07 -9.83 9.70
C ASN A 36 -6.53 -9.85 9.77
N ILE A 37 -5.86 -9.34 8.74
CA ILE A 37 -4.39 -9.32 8.65
C ILE A 37 -3.82 -8.21 9.54
N ILE A 38 -4.52 -7.07 9.57
CA ILE A 38 -4.13 -5.82 10.25
C ILE A 38 -5.05 -5.57 11.44
N ASN A 39 -4.85 -6.35 12.51
CA ASN A 39 -5.60 -6.19 13.75
C ASN A 39 -4.74 -5.54 14.83
N GLY A 40 -5.29 -4.56 15.55
CA GLY A 40 -4.65 -3.92 16.71
C GLY A 40 -3.59 -2.84 16.40
N GLN A 41 -3.44 -2.41 15.15
CA GLN A 41 -2.49 -1.37 14.75
C GLN A 41 -3.15 0.01 14.61
N HIS A 42 -2.38 1.07 14.78
CA HIS A 42 -2.86 2.44 14.55
C HIS A 42 -3.20 2.68 13.07
N ALA A 43 -4.31 3.37 12.81
CA ALA A 43 -4.82 3.67 11.46
C ALA A 43 -3.78 4.34 10.55
N ALA A 44 -2.96 5.25 11.08
CA ALA A 44 -1.89 5.90 10.33
C ALA A 44 -0.78 4.91 9.90
N THR A 45 -0.38 4.00 10.79
CA THR A 45 0.61 2.94 10.49
C THR A 45 0.09 1.97 9.44
N ILE A 46 -1.19 1.60 9.54
CA ILE A 46 -1.89 0.76 8.56
C ILE A 46 -1.85 1.45 7.20
N ALA A 47 -2.34 2.68 7.12
CA ALA A 47 -2.37 3.46 5.88
C ALA A 47 -0.99 3.58 5.22
N ALA A 48 0.04 3.96 6.00
CA ALA A 48 1.40 4.10 5.51
C ALA A 48 1.97 2.78 4.96
N SER A 49 1.67 1.66 5.61
CA SER A 49 2.15 0.34 5.18
C SER A 49 1.42 -0.15 3.92
N ILE A 50 0.10 0.08 3.84
CA ILE A 50 -0.71 -0.26 2.66
C ILE A 50 -0.30 0.57 1.45
N VAL A 51 -0.07 1.87 1.60
CA VAL A 51 0.42 2.73 0.50
C VAL A 51 1.79 2.26 0.01
N LYS A 52 2.71 1.94 0.93
CA LYS A 52 4.01 1.37 0.56
C LYS A 52 3.88 0.05 -0.19
N LEU A 53 2.93 -0.80 0.22
CA LEU A 53 2.66 -2.06 -0.46
C LEU A 53 2.13 -1.80 -1.87
N ALA A 54 1.12 -0.94 -2.02
CA ALA A 54 0.55 -0.58 -3.30
C ALA A 54 1.63 -0.06 -4.25
N ALA A 55 2.42 0.94 -3.83
CA ALA A 55 3.50 1.49 -4.64
C ALA A 55 4.52 0.42 -5.08
N SER A 56 4.88 -0.50 -4.18
CA SER A 56 5.78 -1.61 -4.50
C SER A 56 5.22 -2.58 -5.56
N LEU A 57 3.90 -2.64 -5.76
CA LEU A 57 3.28 -3.44 -6.83
C LEU A 57 3.39 -2.76 -8.19
N TYR A 58 3.41 -1.43 -8.20
CA TYR A 58 3.57 -0.60 -9.39
C TYR A 58 5.04 -0.28 -9.72
N ASP A 59 5.99 -0.94 -9.04
CA ASP A 59 7.43 -0.68 -9.16
C ASP A 59 7.83 0.76 -8.79
N VAL A 60 7.02 1.41 -7.95
CA VAL A 60 7.29 2.77 -7.44
C VAL A 60 8.02 2.66 -6.11
N GLU A 61 9.27 3.11 -6.09
CA GLU A 61 10.08 3.15 -4.88
C GLU A 61 9.62 4.26 -3.94
N LEU A 62 8.95 3.89 -2.84
CA LEU A 62 8.67 4.81 -1.75
C LEU A 62 9.63 4.58 -0.56
N PRO A 63 10.56 5.51 -0.29
CA PRO A 63 11.47 5.37 0.84
C PRO A 63 10.68 5.45 2.15
N VAL A 64 10.98 4.50 3.06
CA VAL A 64 10.30 4.39 4.37
C VAL A 64 10.40 5.70 5.15
N LYS A 65 11.55 6.37 5.08
CA LYS A 65 11.79 7.64 5.76
C LYS A 65 10.80 8.71 5.31
N GLN A 66 10.62 8.89 4.01
CA GLN A 66 9.71 9.88 3.45
C GLN A 66 8.26 9.59 3.87
N ILE A 67 7.80 8.33 3.75
CA ILE A 67 6.45 7.94 4.18
C ILE A 67 6.25 8.25 5.66
N CYS A 68 7.22 7.93 6.52
CA CYS A 68 7.16 8.19 7.95
C CYS A 68 7.12 9.69 8.28
N GLU A 69 7.87 10.51 7.55
CA GLU A 69 7.86 11.98 7.70
C GLU A 69 6.50 12.57 7.28
N THR A 70 5.89 12.06 6.21
CA THR A 70 4.60 12.52 5.71
C THR A 70 3.42 12.10 6.59
N SER A 71 3.50 10.91 7.19
CA SER A 71 2.43 10.28 7.97
C SER A 71 2.60 10.40 9.49
N ASN A 72 3.72 10.96 9.96
CA ASN A 72 4.09 11.02 11.38
C ASN A 72 4.10 9.64 12.08
N VAL A 73 4.53 8.60 11.36
CA VAL A 73 4.60 7.21 11.87
C VAL A 73 6.05 6.83 12.16
N CYS A 74 6.29 6.07 13.22
CA CYS A 74 7.60 5.51 13.53
C CYS A 74 8.06 4.51 12.45
N GLN A 75 9.31 4.64 11.99
CA GLN A 75 9.89 3.75 10.97
C GLN A 75 9.87 2.27 11.40
N ILE A 76 10.09 1.99 12.68
CA ILE A 76 10.08 0.63 13.23
C ILE A 76 8.68 0.01 13.10
N SER A 77 7.63 0.77 13.44
CA SER A 77 6.24 0.33 13.35
C SER A 77 5.84 0.05 11.90
N LEU A 78 6.19 0.95 10.98
CA LEU A 78 5.92 0.75 9.55
C LEU A 78 6.65 -0.49 9.01
N ARG A 79 7.94 -0.67 9.33
CA ARG A 79 8.71 -1.84 8.89
C ARG A 79 8.17 -3.14 9.47
N SER A 80 7.78 -3.13 10.74
CA SER A 80 7.18 -4.28 11.42
C SER A 80 5.89 -4.70 10.73
N LEU A 81 4.98 -3.75 10.51
CA LEU A 81 3.71 -4.04 9.85
C LEU A 81 3.89 -4.42 8.38
N TYR A 82 4.75 -3.72 7.65
CA TYR A 82 5.08 -4.05 6.27
C TYR A 82 5.57 -5.49 6.12
N ARG A 83 6.40 -5.98 7.05
CA ARG A 83 6.89 -7.36 7.06
C ARG A 83 5.76 -8.39 7.24
N GLN A 84 4.69 -8.04 7.95
CA GLN A 84 3.53 -8.91 8.15
C GLN A 84 2.62 -8.95 6.91
N ILE A 85 2.38 -7.80 6.27
CA ILE A 85 1.47 -7.70 5.12
C ILE A 85 2.12 -8.11 3.79
N TYR A 86 3.41 -7.85 3.61
CA TYR A 86 4.13 -8.10 2.35
C TYR A 86 4.02 -9.54 1.83
N PRO A 87 4.20 -10.61 2.63
CA PRO A 87 4.04 -11.98 2.12
C PRO A 87 2.60 -12.28 1.69
N GLN A 88 1.61 -11.60 2.27
CA GLN A 88 0.19 -11.81 1.97
C GLN A 88 -0.29 -11.06 0.73
N ARG A 89 0.58 -10.25 0.12
CA ARG A 89 0.26 -9.43 -1.07
C ARG A 89 -0.33 -10.25 -2.22
N PHE A 90 0.17 -11.45 -2.46
CA PHE A 90 -0.34 -12.34 -3.51
C PHE A 90 -1.80 -12.69 -3.28
N LYS A 91 -2.14 -13.06 -2.03
CA LYS A 91 -3.50 -13.39 -1.61
C LYS A 91 -4.46 -12.20 -1.65
N LEU A 92 -3.94 -10.97 -1.56
CA LEU A 92 -4.74 -9.75 -1.68
C LEU A 92 -4.98 -9.36 -3.14
N ILE A 93 -4.03 -9.64 -4.04
CA ILE A 93 -4.10 -9.29 -5.47
C ILE A 93 -4.93 -10.30 -6.27
N GLU A 94 -4.87 -11.58 -5.91
CA GLU A 94 -5.50 -12.68 -6.64
C GLU A 94 -7.02 -12.57 -6.75
N GLU A 95 -7.67 -11.86 -5.82
CA GLU A 95 -9.12 -11.61 -5.87
C GLU A 95 -9.52 -10.52 -6.88
N ASN A 96 -8.56 -9.88 -7.56
CA ASN A 96 -8.82 -8.76 -8.46
C ASN A 96 -8.08 -8.92 -9.81
N ASN A 97 -8.70 -9.68 -10.72
CA ASN A 97 -8.16 -9.98 -12.06
C ASN A 97 -7.75 -8.72 -12.85
N LYS A 98 -8.45 -7.60 -12.70
CA LYS A 98 -8.08 -6.32 -13.34
C LYS A 98 -6.74 -5.78 -12.82
N LEU A 99 -6.56 -5.78 -11.50
CA LEU A 99 -5.36 -5.30 -10.82
C LEU A 99 -4.14 -6.16 -11.18
N CYS A 100 -4.32 -7.48 -11.24
CA CYS A 100 -3.31 -8.43 -11.71
C CYS A 100 -2.88 -8.12 -13.15
N ASN A 101 -3.83 -7.84 -14.04
CA ASN A 101 -3.55 -7.47 -15.43
C ASN A 101 -2.82 -6.13 -15.54
N ASP A 102 -3.19 -5.12 -14.75
CA ASP A 102 -2.54 -3.81 -14.75
C ASP A 102 -1.08 -3.90 -14.27
N ILE A 103 -0.83 -4.63 -13.17
CA ILE A 103 0.53 -4.89 -12.67
C ILE A 103 1.35 -5.68 -13.71
N ASN A 104 0.75 -6.70 -14.33
CA ASN A 104 1.42 -7.50 -15.35
C ASN A 104 1.71 -6.71 -16.63
N LYS A 105 0.86 -5.76 -17.00
CA LYS A 105 1.05 -4.87 -18.15
C LYS A 105 2.21 -3.90 -17.92
N ILE A 106 2.35 -3.38 -16.70
CA ILE A 106 3.47 -2.49 -16.32
C ILE A 106 4.80 -3.26 -16.36
N LYS A 107 4.85 -4.47 -15.80
CA LYS A 107 6.06 -5.30 -15.84
C LYS A 107 6.49 -5.69 -17.25
N LYS A 108 5.55 -5.86 -18.18
CA LYS A 108 5.86 -6.15 -19.60
C LYS A 108 6.45 -4.96 -20.35
N ASN A 109 6.11 -3.73 -19.97
CA ASN A 109 6.61 -2.52 -20.65
C ASN A 109 8.06 -2.17 -20.27
N ASN A 110 8.58 -2.69 -19.17
CA ASN A 110 9.96 -2.41 -18.70
C ASN A 110 11.02 -3.37 -19.28
N ILE A 111 10.68 -4.23 -20.25
CA ILE A 111 11.64 -5.11 -20.96
C ILE A 111 12.00 -4.56 -22.36
N GLN A 112 11.58 -3.34 -22.69
CA GLN A 112 11.93 -2.68 -23.95
C GLN A 112 12.60 -1.32 -23.73
N GLN A 113 13.69 -1.26 -22.97
CA GLN A 113 14.81 -0.31 -23.19
C GLN A 113 16.13 -0.96 -22.78
#